data_AF-A0A952P656-F1
#
_entry.id   AF-A0A952P656-F1
#
_cell.length_a   1.000
_cell.length_b   1.000
_cell.length_c   1.000
_cell.angle_alpha   90.00
_cell.angle_beta   90.00
_cell.angle_gamma   90.00
#
_symmetry.space_group_name_H-M   'P 1'
#
loop_
_entity.id
_entity.type
_entity.pdbx_description
1 polymer ?
#
loop_
_entity_poly.entity_id
_entity_poly.type
_entity_poly.pdbx_seq_one_letter_code
_entity_poly.pdbx_strand_id
1 'polypeptide(L)'
;MNSQLFFILNLVVGGLFLVWFLSARKGGGRGPTQLRLKDQAQREPRGTPSASTTSTTPVKADSDKRTPALEPVEPEKRTEKSLNVLFLYNGHDWDAYAVLGVPAGASLPLVTEKYQELLRNADEGQTEFYGAAYKAILKKT
;
A
#
# COMPACT_ATOMS: atom_id res chain seq x y z
N MET A 1 19.09 -44.12 35.51
CA MET A 1 19.25 -42.69 35.12
C MET A 1 18.17 -41.90 35.82
N ASN A 2 18.50 -40.78 36.45
CA ASN A 2 17.57 -40.01 37.27
C ASN A 2 16.57 -39.25 36.38
N SER A 3 15.31 -39.69 36.35
CA SER A 3 14.23 -39.04 35.60
C SER A 3 14.02 -37.57 35.99
N GLN A 4 14.31 -37.23 37.24
CA GLN A 4 14.31 -35.84 37.73
C GLN A 4 15.33 -34.96 36.99
N LEU A 5 16.51 -35.50 36.65
CA LEU A 5 17.54 -34.76 35.91
C LEU A 5 17.06 -34.42 34.50
N PHE A 6 16.40 -35.36 33.82
CA PHE A 6 15.85 -35.14 32.49
C PHE A 6 14.73 -34.10 32.49
N PHE A 7 13.87 -34.11 33.51
CA PHE A 7 12.81 -33.11 33.64
C PHE A 7 13.37 -31.70 33.85
N ILE A 8 14.34 -31.56 34.76
CA ILE A 8 15.00 -30.27 35.02
C ILE A 8 15.74 -29.78 33.78
N LEU A 9 16.45 -30.66 33.07
CA LEU A 9 17.17 -30.30 31.84
C LEU A 9 16.22 -29.74 30.77
N ASN A 10 15.09 -30.41 30.52
CA ASN A 10 14.10 -29.94 29.56
C ASN A 10 13.45 -28.62 29.99
N LEU A 11 13.21 -28.43 31.30
CA LEU A 11 12.63 -27.19 31.83
C LEU A 11 13.59 -26.00 31.65
N VAL A 12 14.89 -26.21 31.89
CA VAL A 12 15.92 -25.19 31.66
C VAL A 12 16.06 -24.86 30.18
N VAL A 13 16.15 -25.87 29.31
CA VAL A 13 16.27 -25.67 27.86
C VAL A 13 15.02 -24.96 27.30
N GLY A 14 13.82 -25.40 27.69
CA GLY A 14 12.56 -24.78 27.28
C GLY A 14 12.42 -23.35 27.79
N GLY A 15 12.83 -23.08 29.03
CA GLY A 15 12.84 -21.74 29.61
C GLY A 15 13.79 -20.80 28.86
N LEU A 16 15.01 -21.25 28.57
CA LEU A 16 15.98 -20.48 27.77
C LEU A 16 15.45 -20.20 26.36
N PHE A 17 14.83 -21.19 25.72
CA PHE A 17 14.22 -21.03 24.40
C PHE A 17 13.10 -19.98 24.42
N LEU A 18 12.22 -20.02 25.43
CA LEU A 18 11.12 -19.06 25.57
C LEU A 18 11.64 -17.62 25.76
N VAL A 19 12.65 -17.44 26.62
CA VAL A 19 13.28 -16.13 26.87
C VAL A 19 13.95 -15.59 25.61
N TRP A 20 14.67 -16.45 24.88
CA TRP A 20 15.29 -16.08 23.61
C TRP A 20 14.25 -15.70 22.55
N PHE A 21 13.18 -16.50 22.39
CA PHE A 21 12.11 -16.27 21.43
C PHE A 21 11.38 -14.94 21.68
N LEU A 22 11.05 -14.65 22.93
CA LEU A 22 10.40 -13.39 23.32
C LEU A 22 11.32 -12.18 23.11
N SER A 23 12.62 -12.34 23.35
CA SER A 23 13.61 -11.28 23.12
C SER A 23 13.85 -11.01 21.64
N ALA A 24 13.91 -12.07 20.82
CA ALA A 24 14.04 -11.97 19.37
C ALA A 24 12.85 -11.24 18.73
N ARG A 25 11.63 -11.43 19.26
CA ARG A 25 10.43 -10.74 18.76
C ARG A 25 10.39 -9.25 19.09
N LYS A 26 11.08 -8.81 20.15
CA LYS A 26 11.04 -7.40 20.62
C LYS A 26 11.96 -6.45 19.83
N GLY A 27 12.89 -6.98 19.02
CA GLY A 27 13.90 -6.20 18.29
C GLY A 27 13.56 -5.79 16.84
N GLY A 28 12.34 -6.03 16.36
CA GLY A 28 12.03 -6.01 14.91
C GLY A 28 11.48 -4.70 14.33
N GLY A 29 11.42 -3.62 15.09
CA GLY A 29 10.94 -2.32 14.57
C GLY A 29 12.00 -1.62 13.74
N ARG A 30 12.40 -2.19 12.59
CA ARG A 30 13.16 -1.45 11.57
C ARG A 30 12.27 -0.28 11.13
N GLY A 31 12.62 0.92 11.59
CA GLY A 31 11.90 2.14 11.22
C GLY A 31 11.83 2.27 9.70
N PRO A 32 10.80 2.94 9.17
CA PRO A 32 10.62 3.09 7.73
C PRO A 32 11.88 3.71 7.11
N THR A 33 12.40 3.08 6.07
CA THR A 33 13.53 3.58 5.28
C THR A 33 13.16 4.96 4.75
N GLN A 34 13.80 6.01 5.27
CA GLN A 34 13.56 7.37 4.79
C GLN A 34 14.28 7.58 3.45
N LEU A 35 13.49 7.85 2.41
CA LEU A 35 14.00 8.25 1.10
C LEU A 35 14.54 9.69 1.18
N ARG A 36 15.86 9.87 1.03
CA ARG A 36 16.48 11.20 0.97
C ARG A 36 16.29 11.81 -0.42
N LEU A 37 15.26 12.64 -0.59
CA LEU A 37 14.94 13.35 -1.85
C LEU A 37 15.79 14.63 -2.08
N LYS A 38 16.67 15.00 -1.15
CA LYS A 38 17.25 16.36 -1.14
C LYS A 38 18.38 16.60 -2.15
N ASP A 39 18.95 15.55 -2.73
CA ASP A 39 20.15 15.67 -3.58
C ASP A 39 19.86 15.61 -5.10
N GLN A 40 18.62 15.33 -5.51
CA GLN A 40 18.30 15.17 -6.93
C GLN A 40 17.75 16.44 -7.62
N ALA A 41 17.33 17.45 -6.85
CA ALA A 41 16.82 18.71 -7.39
C ALA A 41 17.94 19.72 -7.79
N GLN A 42 19.21 19.42 -7.49
CA GLN A 42 20.33 20.37 -7.70
C GLN A 42 21.32 19.93 -8.79
N ARG A 43 21.02 18.87 -9.54
CA ARG A 43 21.79 18.46 -10.74
C ARG A 43 21.00 18.69 -12.02
N GLU A 44 20.82 19.95 -12.39
CA GLU A 44 20.59 20.45 -13.76
C GLU A 44 21.05 21.92 -13.69
N PRO A 45 22.08 22.33 -14.45
CA PRO A 45 21.75 22.79 -15.80
C PRO A 45 22.85 22.54 -16.85
N ARG A 46 22.46 22.15 -18.08
CA ARG A 46 22.80 22.88 -19.32
C ARG A 46 22.43 22.11 -20.60
N GLY A 47 21.50 22.70 -21.36
CA GLY A 47 21.44 22.72 -22.83
C GLY A 47 21.06 21.40 -23.50
N THR A 48 20.07 21.31 -24.40
CA THR A 48 19.47 22.27 -25.34
C THR A 48 18.21 21.62 -25.95
N PRO A 49 17.36 22.37 -26.69
CA PRO A 49 15.92 22.15 -26.81
C PRO A 49 15.51 21.31 -28.03
N SER A 50 14.32 20.69 -27.97
CA SER A 50 13.38 20.74 -29.10
C SER A 50 11.98 20.22 -28.73
N ALA A 51 10.99 21.01 -29.16
CA ALA A 51 9.54 20.79 -29.33
C ALA A 51 8.95 19.42 -28.93
N SER A 52 7.83 19.36 -28.21
CA SER A 52 6.56 19.93 -28.68
C SER A 52 5.55 20.24 -27.56
N THR A 53 5.03 21.46 -27.68
CA THR A 53 3.87 22.05 -27.02
C THR A 53 2.57 21.34 -27.38
N THR A 54 1.65 21.13 -26.42
CA THR A 54 0.20 21.38 -26.57
C THR A 54 -0.46 21.45 -25.19
N SER A 55 -0.86 22.66 -24.77
CA SER A 55 -2.14 22.98 -24.10
C SER A 55 -2.03 24.40 -23.50
N THR A 56 -2.64 25.40 -24.12
CA THR A 56 -4.03 25.88 -23.91
C THR A 56 -4.03 27.14 -23.03
N THR A 57 -4.32 28.26 -23.69
CA THR A 57 -4.61 29.59 -23.14
C THR A 57 -5.81 29.55 -22.18
N PRO A 58 -5.83 30.40 -21.13
CA PRO A 58 -6.85 31.46 -21.10
C PRO A 58 -6.28 32.80 -20.56
N VAL A 59 -6.46 33.92 -21.28
CA VAL A 59 -7.57 34.90 -21.16
C VAL A 59 -7.55 35.73 -19.85
N LYS A 60 -7.21 37.02 -20.06
CA LYS A 60 -7.60 38.25 -19.33
C LYS A 60 -7.34 38.35 -17.82
N ALA A 61 -6.32 39.13 -17.50
CA ALA A 61 -6.27 39.95 -16.30
C ALA A 61 -7.21 41.15 -16.48
N ASP A 62 -8.28 41.19 -15.68
CA ASP A 62 -9.00 42.42 -15.36
C ASP A 62 -9.11 42.48 -13.84
N SER A 63 -8.52 43.53 -13.28
CA SER A 63 -8.61 43.92 -11.89
C SER A 63 -9.96 44.58 -11.68
N ASP A 64 -10.81 44.06 -10.79
CA ASP A 64 -11.43 44.95 -9.80
C ASP A 64 -12.13 44.23 -8.64
N LYS A 65 -11.79 44.73 -7.44
CA LYS A 65 -12.58 44.85 -6.21
C LYS A 65 -13.78 43.92 -6.00
N ARG A 66 -13.66 43.04 -5.02
CA ARG A 66 -14.41 43.09 -3.73
C ARG A 66 -14.04 41.87 -2.87
N THR A 67 -13.37 42.13 -1.76
CA THR A 67 -13.13 41.15 -0.69
C THR A 67 -14.27 41.27 0.33
N PRO A 68 -15.26 40.36 0.38
CA PRO A 68 -15.97 40.09 1.62
C PRO A 68 -15.07 39.22 2.51
N ALA A 69 -15.02 39.55 3.80
CA ALA A 69 -14.16 38.94 4.79
C ALA A 69 -14.21 37.40 4.74
N LEU A 70 -13.07 36.80 4.42
CA LEU A 70 -12.83 35.37 4.55
C LEU A 70 -12.76 35.04 6.04
N GLU A 71 -13.79 34.36 6.54
CA GLU A 71 -13.66 33.59 7.76
C GLU A 71 -12.51 32.59 7.60
N PRO A 72 -11.72 32.30 8.66
CA PRO A 72 -10.66 31.31 8.59
C PRO A 72 -11.28 29.93 8.34
N VAL A 73 -11.33 29.50 7.08
CA VAL A 73 -11.64 28.12 6.74
C VAL A 73 -10.46 27.30 7.24
N GLU A 74 -10.63 26.70 8.42
CA GLU A 74 -9.74 25.68 8.96
C GLU A 74 -9.40 24.68 7.84
N PRO A 75 -8.13 24.34 7.61
CA PRO A 75 -7.77 23.41 6.55
C PRO A 75 -8.34 22.04 6.91
N GLU A 76 -9.51 21.72 6.35
CA GLU A 76 -10.06 20.37 6.43
C GLU A 76 -8.97 19.42 5.94
N LYS A 77 -8.56 18.55 6.86
CA LYS A 77 -7.50 17.56 6.68
C LYS A 77 -7.91 16.65 5.52
N ARG A 78 -7.50 16.99 4.30
CA ARG A 78 -7.70 16.16 3.10
C ARG A 78 -6.93 14.88 3.31
N THR A 79 -7.59 13.88 3.87
CA THR A 79 -7.06 12.52 3.90
C THR A 79 -7.13 12.02 2.47
N GLU A 80 -5.97 11.98 1.81
CA GLU A 80 -5.82 11.37 0.50
C GLU A 80 -6.32 9.92 0.60
N LYS A 81 -7.48 9.64 -0.02
CA LYS A 81 -8.06 8.30 0.00
C LYS A 81 -7.24 7.42 -0.92
N SER A 82 -6.43 6.54 -0.34
CA SER A 82 -5.71 5.53 -1.11
C SER A 82 -6.72 4.64 -1.85
N LEU A 83 -6.71 4.68 -3.18
CA LEU A 83 -7.61 3.88 -4.02
C LEU A 83 -7.22 2.40 -4.08
N ASN A 84 -5.96 2.08 -3.78
CA ASN A 84 -5.50 0.69 -3.76
C ASN A 84 -6.11 -0.09 -2.58
N VAL A 85 -6.27 -1.39 -2.78
CA VAL A 85 -6.73 -2.34 -1.76
C VAL A 85 -5.63 -3.37 -1.60
N LEU A 86 -4.98 -3.38 -0.43
CA LEU A 86 -4.00 -4.40 -0.11
C LEU A 86 -4.66 -5.54 0.69
N PHE A 87 -4.29 -6.78 0.39
CA PHE A 87 -4.70 -7.96 1.13
C PHE A 87 -3.53 -8.91 1.36
N LEU A 88 -3.60 -9.67 2.45
CA LEU A 88 -2.56 -10.62 2.81
C LEU A 88 -2.97 -12.02 2.31
N TYR A 89 -2.09 -12.66 1.55
CA TYR A 89 -2.27 -14.04 1.09
C TYR A 89 -0.96 -14.80 1.19
N ASN A 90 -0.98 -15.97 1.84
CA ASN A 90 0.23 -16.77 2.12
C ASN A 90 1.37 -15.97 2.79
N GLY A 91 1.02 -15.00 3.64
CA GLY A 91 1.99 -14.16 4.34
C GLY A 91 2.60 -13.03 3.51
N HIS A 92 2.11 -12.80 2.29
CA HIS A 92 2.54 -11.73 1.40
C HIS A 92 1.42 -10.70 1.18
N ASP A 93 1.79 -9.42 1.10
CA ASP A 93 0.89 -8.33 0.77
C ASP A 93 0.74 -8.20 -0.75
N TRP A 94 -0.50 -8.19 -1.22
CA TRP A 94 -0.85 -8.08 -2.64
C TRP A 94 -1.84 -6.96 -2.88
N ASP A 95 -1.75 -6.30 -4.05
CA ASP A 95 -2.76 -5.33 -4.50
C ASP A 95 -3.88 -6.06 -5.24
N ALA A 96 -5.10 -5.97 -4.70
CA ALA A 96 -6.26 -6.68 -5.22
C ALA A 96 -6.64 -6.26 -6.65
N TYR A 97 -6.48 -4.97 -7.00
CA TYR A 97 -6.79 -4.51 -8.35
C TYR A 97 -5.74 -5.00 -9.35
N ALA A 98 -4.46 -5.03 -8.94
CA ALA A 98 -3.38 -5.58 -9.78
C ALA A 98 -3.53 -7.09 -10.00
N VAL A 99 -3.93 -7.84 -8.96
CA VAL A 99 -4.17 -9.29 -9.05
C VAL A 99 -5.30 -9.61 -10.02
N LEU A 100 -6.36 -8.80 -10.05
CA LEU A 100 -7.48 -8.98 -10.99
C LEU A 100 -7.22 -8.32 -12.37
N GLY A 101 -6.08 -7.65 -12.56
CA GLY A 101 -5.71 -7.00 -13.83
C GLY A 101 -6.56 -5.76 -14.16
N VAL A 102 -7.07 -5.07 -13.16
CA VAL A 102 -7.97 -3.90 -13.30
C VAL A 102 -7.32 -2.64 -12.71
N PRO A 103 -7.69 -1.44 -13.19
CA PRO A 103 -7.16 -0.21 -12.61
C PRO A 103 -7.67 0.00 -11.18
N ALA A 104 -6.85 0.66 -10.35
CA ALA A 104 -7.22 0.99 -8.97
C ALA A 104 -8.47 1.87 -8.93
N GLY A 105 -9.44 1.49 -8.09
CA GLY A 105 -10.73 2.18 -8.01
C GLY A 105 -11.69 1.86 -9.17
N ALA A 106 -11.43 0.81 -9.94
CA ALA A 106 -12.40 0.28 -10.91
C ALA A 106 -13.76 0.01 -10.25
N SER A 107 -14.83 0.19 -11.02
CA SER A 107 -16.19 -0.06 -10.57
C SER A 107 -16.42 -1.55 -10.31
N LEU A 108 -17.21 -1.87 -9.29
CA LEU A 108 -17.60 -3.24 -8.95
C LEU A 108 -18.03 -4.12 -10.14
N PRO A 109 -18.87 -3.67 -11.11
CA PRO A 109 -19.23 -4.51 -12.24
C PRO A 109 -18.03 -4.94 -13.09
N LEU A 110 -17.07 -4.05 -13.32
CA LEU A 110 -15.86 -4.36 -14.10
C LEU A 110 -14.98 -5.37 -13.35
N VAL A 111 -14.85 -5.20 -12.03
CA VAL A 111 -14.11 -6.13 -11.17
C VAL A 111 -14.74 -7.53 -11.22
N THR A 112 -16.08 -7.62 -11.15
CA THR A 112 -16.81 -8.89 -11.21
C THR A 112 -16.64 -9.59 -12.56
N GLU A 113 -16.71 -8.84 -13.66
CA GLU A 113 -16.50 -9.38 -15.01
C GLU A 113 -15.10 -10.00 -15.14
N LYS A 114 -14.06 -9.27 -14.72
CA LYS A 114 -12.68 -9.76 -14.77
C LYS A 114 -12.43 -10.93 -13.83
N TYR A 115 -13.04 -10.93 -12.66
CA TYR A 115 -12.99 -12.07 -11.75
C TYR A 115 -13.60 -13.33 -12.38
N GLN A 116 -14.75 -13.22 -13.06
CA GLN A 116 -15.36 -14.35 -13.76
C GLN A 116 -14.53 -14.84 -14.94
N GLU A 117 -13.91 -13.93 -15.69
CA GLU A 117 -12.98 -14.29 -16.78
C GLU A 117 -11.77 -15.08 -16.25
N LEU A 118 -11.18 -14.64 -15.14
CA LEU A 118 -10.06 -15.31 -14.50
C LEU A 118 -10.45 -16.69 -13.98
N LEU A 119 -11.62 -16.84 -13.34
CA LEU A 119 -12.10 -18.13 -12.85
C LEU A 119 -12.26 -19.19 -13.94
N ARG A 120 -12.56 -18.78 -15.18
CA ARG A 120 -12.67 -19.71 -16.32
C ARG A 120 -11.32 -20.26 -16.79
N ASN A 121 -10.26 -19.48 -16.58
CA ASN A 121 -8.91 -19.79 -17.04
C ASN A 121 -7.96 -20.22 -15.90
N ALA A 122 -8.42 -20.16 -14.65
CA ALA A 122 -7.59 -20.38 -13.47
C ALA A 122 -7.41 -21.86 -13.13
N ASP A 123 -6.20 -22.21 -12.69
CA ASP A 123 -5.93 -23.48 -12.02
C ASP A 123 -6.61 -23.53 -10.64
N GLU A 124 -6.84 -24.73 -10.14
CA GLU A 124 -7.59 -24.99 -8.90
C GLU A 124 -7.06 -24.19 -7.70
N GLY A 125 -5.73 -24.04 -7.58
CA GLY A 125 -5.10 -23.27 -6.50
C GLY A 125 -5.10 -21.73 -6.68
N GLN A 126 -5.35 -21.21 -7.88
CA GLN A 126 -5.42 -19.76 -8.11
C GLN A 126 -6.83 -19.20 -7.86
N THR A 127 -7.85 -20.05 -7.88
CA THR A 127 -9.24 -19.64 -7.61
C THR A 127 -9.40 -19.01 -6.22
N GLU A 128 -8.77 -19.60 -5.20
CA GLU A 128 -8.76 -19.05 -3.83
C GLU A 128 -8.06 -17.71 -3.75
N PHE A 129 -6.97 -17.55 -4.50
CA PHE A 129 -6.21 -16.30 -4.55
C PHE A 129 -7.02 -15.16 -5.19
N TYR A 130 -7.64 -15.40 -6.35
CA TYR A 130 -8.53 -14.44 -6.98
C TYR A 130 -9.76 -14.15 -6.12
N GLY A 131 -10.30 -15.15 -5.44
CA GLY A 131 -11.41 -14.99 -4.51
C GLY A 131 -11.05 -14.10 -3.31
N ALA A 132 -9.83 -14.26 -2.77
CA ALA A 132 -9.32 -13.40 -1.70
C ALA A 132 -9.18 -11.94 -2.16
N ALA A 133 -8.66 -11.70 -3.38
CA ALA A 133 -8.56 -10.37 -3.96
C ALA A 133 -9.94 -9.72 -4.15
N TYR A 134 -10.89 -10.46 -4.74
CA TYR A 134 -12.26 -9.99 -4.95
C TYR A 134 -12.96 -9.63 -3.63
N LYS A 135 -12.82 -10.50 -2.61
CA LYS A 135 -13.36 -10.28 -1.27
C LYS A 135 -12.78 -9.05 -0.59
N ALA A 136 -11.50 -8.77 -0.80
CA ALA A 136 -10.86 -7.57 -0.24
C ALA A 136 -11.45 -6.28 -0.82
N ILE A 137 -11.73 -6.26 -2.14
CA ILE A 137 -12.35 -5.10 -2.81
C ILE A 137 -13.78 -4.87 -2.30
N LEU A 138 -14.57 -5.95 -2.15
CA LEU A 138 -15.92 -5.87 -1.61
C LEU A 138 -15.96 -5.32 -0.18
N LYS A 139 -14.97 -5.63 0.66
CA LYS A 139 -14.92 -5.13 2.04
C LYS A 139 -14.62 -3.62 2.11
N LYS A 140 -13.92 -3.07 1.11
CA LYS A 140 -13.56 -1.65 1.07
C LYS A 140 -14.70 -0.77 0.56
N THR A 141 -15.51 -1.30 -0.37
CA THR A 141 -16.58 -0.57 -1.04
C THR A 141 -17.78 -0.43 -0.12
#